data_AF-A0A183GQL4-F1
#
_entry.id   AF-A0A183GQL4-F1
#
_cell.length_a   1.000
_cell.length_b   1.000
_cell.length_c   1.000
_cell.angle_alpha   90.00
_cell.angle_beta   90.00
_cell.angle_gamma   90.00
#
_symmetry.space_group_name_H-M   'P 1'
#
loop_
_entity.id
_entity.type
_entity.pdbx_description
1 polymer ?
#
loop_
_entity_poly.entity_id
_entity_poly.type
_entity_poly.pdbx_seq_one_letter_code
_entity_poly.pdbx_strand_id
1 'polypeptide(L)'
;MYRRSPAVTYPSGVSVLARSITREYRRPQCTSEQTCSYEAFGMIFALCDCPGDDPICPRDPRNAIEHRGTVYNFCYPRSAPICEDGQVSTTVSGIQTAIHCICSDSNDLVQQPTKLKDVTSYMCRQVIIVA
;
A
#
# COMPACT_ATOMS: atom_id res chain seq x y z
N MET A 1 -30.11 13.71 20.25
CA MET A 1 -30.40 12.63 21.22
C MET A 1 -29.12 12.35 22.01
N TYR A 2 -29.03 12.80 23.26
CA TYR A 2 -27.85 12.60 24.12
C TYR A 2 -27.91 11.19 24.74
N ARG A 3 -26.93 10.32 24.45
CA ARG A 3 -26.73 9.08 25.21
C ARG A 3 -25.95 9.42 26.48
N ARG A 4 -26.61 9.24 27.64
CA ARG A 4 -25.97 9.29 28.96
C ARG A 4 -25.00 8.12 29.09
N SER A 5 -23.72 8.40 29.33
CA SER A 5 -22.74 7.40 29.79
C SER A 5 -23.02 7.02 31.24
N PRO A 6 -22.81 5.75 31.65
CA PRO A 6 -22.96 5.36 33.04
C PRO A 6 -21.77 5.89 33.87
N ALA A 7 -22.06 6.60 34.95
CA ALA A 7 -21.06 6.96 35.94
C ALA A 7 -20.73 5.71 36.77
N VAL A 8 -19.45 5.31 36.80
CA VAL A 8 -18.97 4.26 37.71
C VAL A 8 -18.46 4.96 38.97
N THR A 9 -19.16 4.77 40.09
CA THR A 9 -18.80 5.35 41.39
C THR A 9 -17.94 4.36 42.17
N TYR A 10 -16.67 4.69 42.40
CA TYR A 10 -15.80 4.01 43.38
C TYR A 10 -15.70 4.84 44.68
N PRO A 11 -15.59 4.21 45.86
CA PRO A 11 -15.68 4.88 47.15
C PRO A 11 -14.31 5.41 47.60
N SER A 12 -13.86 6.50 46.98
CA SER A 12 -12.82 7.38 47.52
C SER A 12 -12.76 8.58 46.59
N GLY A 13 -13.07 9.77 47.13
CA GLY A 13 -13.35 11.01 46.39
C GLY A 13 -12.17 11.63 45.64
N VAL A 14 -11.54 10.87 44.75
CA VAL A 14 -10.54 11.32 43.80
C VAL A 14 -11.13 11.12 42.42
N SER A 15 -11.66 12.20 41.84
CA SER A 15 -12.07 12.23 40.44
C SER A 15 -10.84 12.10 39.54
N VAL A 16 -10.43 10.87 39.24
CA VAL A 16 -9.43 10.62 38.20
C VAL A 16 -10.13 10.80 36.86
N LEU A 17 -9.90 11.94 36.20
CA LEU A 17 -10.26 12.09 34.79
C LEU A 17 -9.47 11.04 34.01
N ALA A 18 -10.12 9.94 33.66
CA ALA A 18 -9.59 8.97 32.70
C ALA A 18 -9.46 9.68 31.35
N ARG A 19 -8.29 10.29 31.11
CA ARG A 19 -7.90 10.76 29.77
C ARG A 19 -7.69 9.52 28.92
N SER A 20 -8.71 9.12 28.18
CA SER A 20 -8.57 8.22 27.05
C SER A 20 -7.64 8.90 26.05
N ILE A 21 -6.35 8.59 26.09
CA ILE A 21 -5.44 8.97 25.00
C ILE A 21 -5.78 8.03 23.84
N THR A 22 -6.84 8.36 23.11
CA THR A 22 -7.02 7.85 21.75
C THR A 22 -5.95 8.52 20.91
N ARG A 23 -4.73 7.96 20.91
CA ARG A 23 -3.74 8.31 19.89
C ARG A 23 -4.43 7.99 18.57
N GLU A 24 -4.85 9.02 17.84
CA GLU A 24 -5.31 8.88 16.48
C GLU A 24 -4.19 8.20 15.71
N TYR A 25 -4.43 6.95 15.31
CA TYR A 25 -3.48 6.23 14.48
C TYR A 25 -3.35 7.01 13.17
N ARG A 26 -2.17 7.59 12.94
CA ARG A 26 -1.81 8.20 11.67
C ARG A 26 -1.04 7.20 10.86
N ARG A 27 -1.42 7.05 9.59
CA ARG A 27 -0.66 6.24 8.66
C ARG A 27 0.70 6.89 8.41
N PRO A 28 1.73 6.10 8.05
CA PRO A 28 3.01 6.66 7.63
C PRO A 28 2.80 7.51 6.38
N GLN A 29 3.75 8.41 6.10
CA GLN A 29 3.77 9.20 4.88
C GLN A 29 4.40 8.39 3.73
N CYS A 30 3.84 8.46 2.53
CA CYS A 30 4.36 7.75 1.36
C CYS A 30 5.65 8.38 0.83
N THR A 31 6.58 7.55 0.33
CA THR A 31 7.60 8.00 -0.62
C THR A 31 7.00 8.13 -2.03
N SER A 32 7.74 8.75 -2.96
CA SER A 32 7.32 8.89 -4.36
C SER A 32 7.19 7.56 -5.11
N GLU A 33 7.84 6.50 -4.63
CA GLU A 33 7.85 5.16 -5.24
C GLU A 33 6.84 4.19 -4.62
N GLN A 34 6.29 4.55 -3.45
CA GLN A 34 5.34 3.71 -2.73
C GLN A 34 3.91 3.95 -3.23
N THR A 35 3.15 2.87 -3.29
CA THR A 35 1.71 2.93 -3.52
C THR A 35 1.01 3.46 -2.28
N CYS A 36 0.20 4.51 -2.43
CA CYS A 36 -0.61 5.04 -1.34
C CYS A 36 -1.86 4.22 -1.07
N SER A 37 -2.39 3.55 -2.10
CA SER A 37 -3.44 2.55 -1.95
C SER A 37 -3.42 1.56 -3.10
N TYR A 38 -4.08 0.42 -2.92
CA TYR A 38 -4.41 -0.47 -4.03
C TYR A 38 -5.86 -0.95 -3.92
N GLU A 39 -6.40 -1.35 -5.07
CA GLU A 39 -7.70 -1.98 -5.17
C GLU A 39 -7.55 -3.43 -5.61
N ALA A 40 -8.05 -4.34 -4.79
CA ALA A 40 -8.07 -5.77 -5.06
C ALA A 40 -9.38 -6.36 -4.52
N PHE A 41 -9.99 -7.29 -5.26
CA PHE A 41 -11.25 -7.94 -4.87
C PHE A 41 -12.40 -6.95 -4.58
N GLY A 42 -12.43 -5.80 -5.28
CA GLY A 42 -13.42 -4.73 -5.05
C GLY A 42 -13.26 -4.00 -3.72
N MET A 43 -12.15 -4.19 -3.02
CA MET A 43 -11.82 -3.53 -1.76
C MET A 43 -10.62 -2.61 -1.95
N ILE A 44 -10.69 -1.46 -1.28
CA ILE A 44 -9.64 -0.44 -1.29
C ILE A 44 -8.82 -0.56 -0.02
N PHE A 45 -7.51 -0.77 -0.18
CA PHE A 45 -6.54 -0.83 0.91
C PHE A 45 -5.67 0.42 0.89
N ALA A 46 -5.77 1.26 1.91
CA ALA A 46 -4.98 2.48 2.03
C ALA A 46 -3.78 2.25 2.96
N LEU A 47 -2.58 2.53 2.46
CA LEU A 47 -1.31 2.11 3.06
C LEU A 47 -0.57 3.26 3.76
N CYS A 48 -0.55 4.43 3.13
CA CYS A 48 0.15 5.61 3.61
C CYS A 48 -0.58 6.88 3.17
N ASP A 49 -0.30 7.98 3.86
CA ASP A 49 -0.85 9.30 3.54
C ASP A 49 0.08 10.02 2.55
N CYS A 50 -0.50 10.74 1.59
CA CYS A 50 0.29 11.44 0.59
C CYS A 50 0.98 12.69 1.16
N PRO A 51 2.21 13.00 0.70
CA PRO A 51 2.88 14.24 1.07
C PRO A 51 2.13 15.48 0.54
N GLY A 52 2.03 16.52 1.36
CA GLY A 52 1.45 17.82 0.99
C GLY A 52 0.31 18.25 1.91
N ASP A 53 -0.47 19.23 1.44
CA ASP A 53 -1.60 19.79 2.19
C ASP A 53 -2.84 18.87 2.17
N ASP A 54 -2.94 17.99 1.16
CA ASP A 54 -3.98 16.96 1.06
C ASP A 54 -3.36 15.56 1.24
N PRO A 55 -3.57 14.90 2.40
CA PRO A 55 -3.03 13.58 2.68
C PRO A 55 -3.78 12.45 1.94
N ILE A 56 -4.85 12.75 1.21
CA ILE A 56 -5.68 11.75 0.54
C ILE A 56 -4.95 11.17 -0.68
N CYS A 57 -4.94 9.83 -0.77
CA CYS A 57 -4.42 9.12 -1.92
C CYS A 57 -5.29 9.40 -3.17
N PRO A 58 -4.72 10.01 -4.24
CA PRO A 58 -5.46 10.34 -5.45
C PRO A 58 -6.07 9.11 -6.12
N ARG A 59 -7.19 9.31 -6.82
CA ARG A 59 -7.90 8.30 -7.62
C ARG A 59 -7.91 8.61 -9.12
N ASP A 60 -7.14 9.61 -9.53
CA ASP A 60 -6.99 9.98 -10.93
C ASP A 60 -6.28 8.83 -11.69
N PRO A 61 -6.77 8.41 -12.87
CA PRO A 61 -6.12 7.37 -13.67
C PRO A 61 -4.65 7.66 -13.99
N ARG A 62 -4.24 8.93 -14.06
CA ARG A 62 -2.83 9.33 -14.28
C ARG A 62 -1.90 8.94 -13.13
N ASN A 63 -2.47 8.72 -11.96
CA ASN A 63 -1.78 8.31 -10.74
C ASN A 63 -1.90 6.80 -10.50
N ALA A 64 -2.57 6.07 -11.38
CA ALA A 64 -2.88 4.67 -11.22
C ALA A 64 -2.06 3.82 -12.19
N ILE A 65 -1.60 2.67 -11.71
CA ILE A 65 -0.99 1.62 -12.52
C ILE A 65 -1.78 0.34 -12.29
N GLU A 66 -2.35 -0.20 -13.37
CA GLU A 66 -2.92 -1.53 -13.34
C GLU A 66 -1.82 -2.57 -13.57
N HIS A 67 -1.70 -3.52 -12.65
CA HIS A 67 -0.77 -4.63 -12.78
C HIS A 67 -1.41 -5.93 -12.27
N ARG A 68 -1.59 -6.89 -13.18
CA ARG A 68 -2.20 -8.21 -12.91
C ARG A 68 -3.57 -8.13 -12.22
N GLY A 69 -4.43 -7.23 -12.69
CA GLY A 69 -5.80 -7.05 -12.16
C GLY A 69 -5.89 -6.33 -10.82
N THR A 70 -4.76 -5.83 -10.29
CA THR A 70 -4.72 -4.95 -9.12
C THR A 70 -4.40 -3.54 -9.59
N VAL A 71 -5.19 -2.57 -9.14
CA VAL A 71 -4.96 -1.15 -9.44
C VAL A 71 -4.20 -0.51 -8.29
N TYR A 72 -2.98 -0.08 -8.57
CA TYR A 72 -2.09 0.57 -7.59
C TYR A 72 -2.11 2.08 -7.81
N ASN A 73 -2.46 2.84 -6.78
CA ASN A 73 -2.51 4.31 -6.82
C ASN A 73 -1.28 4.92 -6.14
N PHE A 74 -0.78 6.00 -6.72
CA PHE A 74 0.40 6.74 -6.26
C PHE A 74 0.05 8.21 -5.98
N CYS A 75 0.83 8.85 -5.11
CA CYS A 75 0.61 10.27 -4.78
C CYS A 75 0.88 11.22 -5.94
N TYR A 76 1.69 10.79 -6.90
CA TYR A 76 2.07 11.57 -8.07
C TYR A 76 1.75 10.81 -9.37
N PRO A 77 1.53 11.52 -10.48
CA PRO A 77 1.37 10.88 -11.78
C PRO A 77 2.53 9.96 -12.10
N ARG A 78 2.23 8.75 -12.58
CA ARG A 78 3.24 7.73 -12.80
C ARG A 78 2.88 6.89 -14.02
N SER A 79 3.88 6.61 -14.83
CA SER A 79 3.82 5.60 -15.90
C SER A 79 4.87 4.54 -15.62
N ALA A 80 4.50 3.26 -15.68
CA ALA A 80 5.46 2.17 -15.60
C ALA A 80 5.84 1.72 -17.01
N PRO A 81 7.14 1.66 -17.37
CA PRO A 81 7.58 1.11 -18.64
C PRO A 81 7.35 -0.41 -18.67
N ILE A 82 7.47 -1.02 -19.86
CA ILE A 82 7.50 -2.48 -20.00
C ILE A 82 8.87 -2.99 -19.57
N CYS A 83 8.90 -4.07 -18.78
CA CYS A 83 10.14 -4.70 -18.32
C CYS A 83 10.84 -5.50 -19.43
N GLU A 84 12.17 -5.51 -19.40
CA GLU A 84 12.99 -6.48 -20.15
C GLU A 84 12.96 -7.87 -19.49
N ASP A 85 13.39 -8.92 -20.22
CA ASP A 85 13.55 -10.24 -19.64
C ASP A 85 14.59 -10.23 -18.51
N GLY A 86 14.23 -10.80 -17.37
CA GLY A 86 15.06 -10.78 -16.18
C GLY A 86 15.13 -9.44 -15.47
N GLN A 87 14.27 -8.46 -15.79
CA GLN A 87 14.18 -7.23 -15.00
C GLN A 87 13.22 -7.40 -13.82
N VAL A 88 13.51 -6.73 -12.69
CA VAL A 88 12.61 -6.67 -11.53
C VAL A 88 11.42 -5.77 -11.85
N SER A 89 10.23 -6.34 -11.89
CA SER A 89 8.97 -5.62 -12.10
C SER A 89 8.45 -5.01 -10.81
N THR A 90 8.40 -5.81 -9.75
CA THR A 90 7.71 -5.45 -8.50
C THR A 90 8.57 -5.81 -7.30
N THR A 91 8.55 -4.96 -6.28
CA THR A 91 9.13 -5.25 -4.98
C THR A 91 8.07 -5.09 -3.90
N VAL A 92 7.95 -6.07 -3.02
CA VAL A 92 7.03 -6.06 -1.88
C VAL A 92 7.85 -6.03 -0.60
N SER A 93 7.60 -5.04 0.26
CA SER A 93 8.21 -4.91 1.58
C SER A 93 7.10 -4.79 2.62
N GLY A 94 6.85 -5.87 3.36
CA GLY A 94 5.68 -5.97 4.24
C GLY A 94 4.36 -5.82 3.46
N ILE A 95 3.61 -4.74 3.73
CA ILE A 95 2.35 -4.42 3.03
C ILE A 95 2.53 -3.41 1.89
N GLN A 96 3.74 -2.87 1.71
CA GLN A 96 4.02 -1.88 0.69
C GLN A 96 4.49 -2.56 -0.59
N THR A 97 3.96 -2.10 -1.71
CA THR A 97 4.34 -2.57 -3.04
C THR A 97 4.93 -1.41 -3.82
N ALA A 98 6.06 -1.66 -4.48
CA ALA A 98 6.69 -0.73 -5.41
C ALA A 98 6.64 -1.36 -6.80
N ILE A 99 6.06 -0.64 -7.76
CA ILE A 99 5.98 -1.06 -9.16
C ILE A 99 7.05 -0.29 -9.96
N HIS A 100 8.03 -1.03 -10.48
CA HIS A 100 9.16 -0.49 -11.25
C HIS A 100 8.88 -0.52 -12.75
N CYS A 101 8.31 -1.62 -13.23
CA CYS A 101 7.93 -1.82 -14.63
C CYS A 101 6.84 -2.91 -14.72
N ILE A 102 6.19 -3.04 -15.89
CA ILE A 102 5.13 -4.01 -16.15
C ILE A 102 5.68 -5.14 -17.03
N CYS A 103 5.50 -6.40 -16.62
CA CYS A 103 5.80 -7.53 -17.49
C CYS A 103 4.87 -7.52 -18.71
N SER A 104 5.42 -7.77 -19.90
CA SER A 104 4.61 -8.04 -21.08
C SER A 104 3.77 -9.31 -20.90
N ASP A 105 2.69 -9.44 -21.66
CA ASP A 105 1.78 -10.60 -21.58
C ASP A 105 2.47 -11.94 -21.91
N SER A 106 3.61 -11.88 -22.61
CA SER A 106 4.46 -13.03 -22.93
C SER A 106 5.37 -13.49 -21.78
N ASN A 107 5.43 -12.74 -20.68
CA ASN A 107 6.38 -12.93 -19.61
C ASN A 107 5.66 -13.25 -18.29
N ASP A 108 6.18 -14.26 -17.59
CA ASP A 108 5.75 -14.62 -16.25
C ASP A 108 6.45 -13.78 -15.18
N LEU A 109 5.71 -13.48 -14.13
CA LEU A 109 6.22 -12.80 -12.94
C LEU A 109 6.72 -13.87 -11.95
N VAL A 110 8.04 -14.03 -11.89
CA VAL A 110 8.71 -15.06 -11.08
C VAL A 110 9.21 -14.43 -9.78
N GLN A 111 8.82 -14.99 -8.64
CA GLN A 111 9.31 -14.59 -7.33
C GLN A 111 10.80 -14.93 -7.21
N GLN A 112 11.58 -14.00 -6.69
CA GLN A 112 13.02 -14.14 -6.53
C GLN A 112 13.40 -14.03 -5.06
N PRO A 113 14.19 -14.98 -4.54
CA PRO A 113 14.66 -14.91 -3.17
C PRO A 113 15.55 -13.68 -3.00
N THR A 114 15.21 -12.81 -2.07
CA THR A 114 16.06 -11.66 -1.74
C THR A 114 16.86 -11.95 -0.47
N LYS A 115 18.05 -11.34 -0.35
CA LYS A 115 18.85 -11.41 0.88
C LYS A 115 18.32 -10.50 2.00
N LEU A 116 17.41 -9.59 1.66
CA LEU A 116 16.82 -8.64 2.58
C LEU A 116 15.62 -9.29 3.27
N LYS A 117 15.64 -9.29 4.60
CA LYS A 117 14.53 -9.81 5.39
C LYS A 117 13.27 -9.00 5.07
N ASP A 118 12.15 -9.69 4.87
CA ASP A 118 10.83 -9.14 4.59
C ASP A 118 10.66 -8.39 3.26
N VAL A 119 11.64 -8.52 2.34
CA VAL A 119 11.54 -7.99 0.98
C VAL A 119 11.43 -9.16 0.00
N THR A 120 10.40 -9.10 -0.85
CA THR A 120 10.22 -10.03 -1.97
C THR A 120 10.30 -9.26 -3.27
N SER A 121 11.17 -9.71 -4.19
CA SER A 121 11.26 -9.16 -5.53
C SER A 121 10.65 -10.11 -6.53
N TYR A 122 10.03 -9.55 -7.56
CA TYR A 122 9.40 -10.29 -8.63
C TYR A 122 10.00 -9.83 -9.96
N MET A 123 10.52 -10.77 -10.73
CA MET A 123 11.17 -10.51 -12.02
C MET A 123 10.32 -11.05 -13.17
N CYS A 124 10.31 -10.33 -14.29
CA CYS A 124 9.69 -10.82 -15.51
C CYS A 124 10.61 -11.87 -16.15
N ARG A 125 10.06 -13.02 -16.54
CA ARG A 125 10.76 -14.06 -17.28
C ARG A 125 9.95 -14.54 -18.46
N GLN A 126 10.57 -14.64 -19.61
CA GLN A 126 9.95 -15.27 -20.77
C GLN A 126 9.62 -16.73 -20.47
N VAL A 127 8.38 -17.13 -20.77
CA VAL A 127 8.00 -18.54 -20.72
C VAL A 127 8.51 -19.17 -22.00
N ILE A 128 9.65 -19.88 -21.93
CA ILE A 128 10.07 -20.72 -23.05
C ILE A 128 9.09 -21.91 -23.09
N ILE A 129 8.03 -21.80 -23.89
CA ILE A 129 7.26 -22.97 -24.29
C ILE A 129 8.17 -23.74 -25.25
N VAL A 130 8.90 -24.71 -24.72
CA VAL A 130 9.59 -25.68 -25.56
C VAL A 130 8.48 -26.53 -26.20
N ALA A 131 8.20 -26.24 -27.47
CA ALA A 131 7.30 -27.02 -28.32
C ALA A 131 7.93 -28.35 -28.72
#